data_AF-A0A7W0NQB1-F1
#
_entry.id   AF-A0A7W0NQB1-F1
#
_cell.length_a   1.000
_cell.length_b   1.000
_cell.length_c   1.000
_cell.angle_alpha   90.00
_cell.angle_beta   90.00
_cell.angle_gamma   90.00
#
_symmetry.space_group_name_H-M   'P 1'
#
loop_
_entity.id
_entity.type
_entity.pdbx_description
1 polymer ?
#
loop_
_entity_poly.entity_id
_entity_poly.type
_entity_poly.pdbx_seq_one_letter_code
_entity_poly.pdbx_strand_id
1 'polypeptide(L)'
;MKKPLAFWQRKPAQPVAGKAPVRITPEARAKVLSIRASEPEAERLGIWLEVTGEENAQYTYDIYLLPVEEAGPQDVVIPDDDLSIIVAGQSLDKVSGATIDFSGDAFTGGLWLDNPNKPAPAMPKLPIMNIPPLGEPGPSPSPAVGAKPPADLSGDVAQRVAQILDQQINPSIAAHGGRADLVAVENDTAYLQLSGGCQGCGMATVTLSQGIEVAIKEAVPDIAHVVDVTDHQSGTNPYFEASKK
;
A
#
# COMPACT_ATOMS: atom_id res chain seq x y z
N MET A 1 -25.72 -1.64 56.23
CA MET A 1 -26.09 -2.24 54.93
C MET A 1 -25.62 -1.33 53.80
N LYS A 2 -24.53 -1.69 53.12
CA LYS A 2 -24.14 -1.09 51.83
C LYS A 2 -24.07 -2.24 50.84
N LYS A 3 -24.91 -2.18 49.82
CA LYS A 3 -25.08 -3.23 48.81
C LYS A 3 -23.78 -3.38 48.00
N PRO A 4 -23.34 -4.59 47.66
CA PRO A 4 -22.18 -4.78 46.80
C PRO A 4 -22.49 -4.24 45.41
N LEU A 5 -21.59 -3.41 44.86
CA LEU A 5 -21.61 -3.05 43.44
C LEU A 5 -21.42 -4.37 42.68
N ALA A 6 -22.48 -4.78 41.99
CA ALA A 6 -22.51 -5.99 41.21
C ALA A 6 -21.39 -5.93 40.16
N PHE A 7 -20.39 -6.78 40.36
CA PHE A 7 -19.55 -7.38 39.33
C PHE A 7 -20.47 -8.02 38.27
N TRP A 8 -21.02 -7.21 37.38
CA TRP A 8 -21.67 -7.74 36.19
C TRP A 8 -20.55 -8.21 35.28
N GLN A 9 -20.35 -9.53 35.29
CA GLN A 9 -19.68 -10.27 34.24
C GLN A 9 -20.27 -9.85 32.90
N ARG A 10 -19.66 -8.86 32.22
CA ARG A 10 -19.83 -8.75 30.78
C ARG A 10 -19.27 -10.06 30.24
N LYS A 11 -20.17 -10.91 29.75
CA LYS A 11 -19.83 -12.11 29.01
C LYS A 11 -18.79 -11.66 27.96
N PRO A 12 -17.58 -12.24 27.91
CA PRO A 12 -16.64 -11.89 26.86
C PRO A 12 -17.39 -12.03 25.53
N ALA A 13 -17.26 -11.03 24.65
CA ALA A 13 -17.83 -11.11 23.32
C ALA A 13 -17.34 -12.43 22.72
N GLN A 14 -18.26 -13.38 22.56
CA GLN A 14 -17.90 -14.70 22.06
C GLN A 14 -17.28 -14.52 20.69
N PRO A 15 -16.17 -15.23 20.38
CA PRO A 15 -15.58 -15.17 19.05
C PRO A 15 -16.68 -15.43 18.03
N VAL A 16 -16.78 -14.52 17.05
CA VAL A 16 -17.84 -14.53 16.04
C VAL A 16 -17.69 -15.84 15.26
N ALA A 17 -18.72 -16.70 15.31
CA ALA A 17 -18.65 -18.05 14.77
C ALA A 17 -18.22 -18.03 13.29
N GLY A 18 -17.10 -18.69 12.97
CA GLY A 18 -16.61 -18.90 11.60
C GLY A 18 -15.44 -18.01 11.15
N LYS A 19 -14.95 -17.07 11.96
CA LYS A 19 -13.76 -16.24 11.63
C LYS A 19 -12.54 -16.67 12.43
N ALA A 20 -11.38 -16.77 11.77
CA ALA A 20 -10.13 -17.10 12.44
C ALA A 20 -9.74 -15.95 13.39
N PRO A 21 -9.42 -16.24 14.67
CA PRO A 21 -9.06 -15.20 15.62
C PRO A 21 -7.68 -14.61 15.27
N VAL A 22 -7.49 -13.33 15.59
CA VAL A 22 -6.15 -12.73 15.64
C VAL A 22 -5.35 -13.44 16.73
N ARG A 23 -4.07 -13.68 16.47
CA ARG A 23 -3.14 -14.35 17.39
C ARG A 23 -1.94 -13.46 17.68
N ILE A 24 -1.21 -13.78 18.74
CA ILE A 24 0.07 -13.15 19.05
C ILE A 24 1.14 -14.22 19.26
N THR A 25 2.35 -14.00 18.73
CA THR A 25 3.49 -14.88 18.98
C THR A 25 3.97 -14.76 20.44
N PRO A 26 4.61 -15.80 21.01
CA PRO A 26 5.15 -15.72 22.37
C PRO A 26 6.16 -14.58 22.56
N GLU A 27 6.96 -14.30 21.53
CA GLU A 27 7.98 -13.25 21.53
C GLU A 27 7.36 -11.85 21.59
N ALA A 28 6.37 -11.60 20.72
CA ALA A 28 5.59 -10.37 20.73
C ALA A 28 4.84 -10.18 22.05
N ARG A 29 4.21 -11.25 22.57
CA ARG A 29 3.51 -11.22 23.86
C ARG A 29 4.45 -10.80 24.99
N ALA A 30 5.63 -11.41 25.09
CA ALA A 30 6.60 -11.08 26.12
C ALA A 30 7.02 -9.60 26.06
N LYS A 31 7.22 -9.06 24.84
CA LYS A 31 7.54 -7.64 24.64
C LYS A 31 6.38 -6.73 25.05
N VAL A 32 5.15 -7.04 24.65
CA VAL A 32 3.95 -6.27 25.02
C VAL A 32 3.76 -6.27 26.53
N LEU A 33 3.89 -7.41 27.19
CA LEU A 33 3.80 -7.52 28.65
C LEU A 33 4.88 -6.69 29.36
N SER A 34 6.10 -6.66 28.82
CA SER A 34 7.18 -5.82 29.35
C SER A 34 6.88 -4.32 29.24
N ILE A 35 6.27 -3.88 28.14
CA ILE A 35 5.86 -2.47 27.95
C ILE A 35 4.71 -2.17 28.91
N ARG A 36 3.68 -3.03 28.93
CA ARG A 36 2.50 -2.89 29.79
C ARG A 36 2.85 -2.78 31.26
N ALA A 37 3.85 -3.53 31.73
CA ALA A 37 4.30 -3.49 33.13
C ALA A 37 4.84 -2.12 33.57
N SER A 38 5.23 -1.26 32.62
CA SER A 38 5.69 0.10 32.90
C SER A 38 4.56 1.14 32.90
N GLU A 39 3.34 0.74 32.53
CA GLU A 39 2.16 1.61 32.47
C GLU A 39 1.37 1.60 33.78
N PRO A 40 0.71 2.71 34.14
CA PRO A 40 -0.22 2.71 35.26
C PRO A 40 -1.40 1.76 34.97
N GLU A 41 -1.88 1.08 36.01
CA GLU A 41 -3.00 0.15 35.91
C GLU A 41 -2.79 -1.00 34.89
N ALA A 42 -1.53 -1.42 34.73
CA ALA A 42 -1.08 -2.46 33.80
C ALA A 42 -1.99 -3.69 33.68
N GLU A 43 -2.54 -4.18 34.80
CA GLU A 43 -3.42 -5.36 34.83
C GLU A 43 -4.75 -5.16 34.08
N ARG A 44 -5.17 -3.90 33.88
CA ARG A 44 -6.41 -3.56 33.16
C ARG A 44 -6.18 -3.36 31.67
N LEU A 45 -4.93 -3.22 31.24
CA LEU A 45 -4.60 -2.87 29.86
C LEU A 45 -4.55 -4.13 28.97
N GLY A 46 -5.20 -4.02 27.82
CA GLY A 46 -5.06 -4.96 26.71
C GLY A 46 -4.41 -4.28 25.50
N ILE A 47 -4.02 -5.10 24.51
CA ILE A 47 -3.51 -4.61 23.24
C ILE A 47 -4.67 -4.37 22.28
N TRP A 48 -4.80 -3.14 21.81
CA TRP A 48 -5.81 -2.73 20.85
C TRP A 48 -5.22 -2.74 19.44
N LEU A 49 -6.00 -3.27 18.49
CA LEU A 49 -5.67 -3.33 17.08
C LEU A 49 -6.80 -2.69 16.27
N GLU A 50 -6.44 -1.66 15.51
CA GLU A 50 -7.34 -0.96 14.62
C GLU A 50 -6.72 -0.76 13.23
N VAL A 51 -7.48 -1.04 12.18
CA VAL A 51 -7.14 -0.65 10.81
C VAL A 51 -7.46 0.83 10.64
N THR A 52 -6.45 1.64 10.40
CA THR A 52 -6.57 3.10 10.24
C THR A 52 -6.74 3.53 8.78
N GLY A 53 -6.35 2.67 7.83
CA GLY A 53 -6.34 3.03 6.42
C GLY A 53 -5.93 1.90 5.49
N GLU A 54 -5.79 2.25 4.23
CA GLU A 54 -5.45 1.36 3.13
C GLU A 54 -4.43 2.07 2.25
N GLU A 55 -3.22 1.51 2.14
CA GLU A 55 -2.12 2.07 1.36
C GLU A 55 -1.42 0.92 0.62
N ASN A 56 -1.07 1.11 -0.65
CA ASN A 56 -0.33 0.11 -1.43
C ASN A 56 -0.97 -1.30 -1.44
N ALA A 57 -2.31 -1.37 -1.51
CA ALA A 57 -3.08 -2.62 -1.43
C ALA A 57 -2.80 -3.45 -0.16
N GLN A 58 -2.47 -2.75 0.94
CA GLN A 58 -2.33 -3.28 2.29
C GLN A 58 -3.11 -2.40 3.26
N TYR A 59 -3.54 -2.97 4.39
CA TYR A 59 -4.11 -2.19 5.47
C TYR A 59 -2.99 -1.54 6.29
N THR A 60 -3.23 -0.33 6.77
CA THR A 60 -2.40 0.33 7.79
C THR A 60 -3.08 0.16 9.14
N TYR A 61 -2.29 0.08 10.22
CA TYR A 61 -2.81 -0.23 11.55
C TYR A 61 -2.22 0.67 12.61
N ASP A 62 -3.01 0.92 13.64
CA ASP A 62 -2.54 1.41 14.92
C ASP A 62 -2.63 0.28 15.96
N ILE A 63 -1.59 0.17 16.77
CA ILE A 63 -1.50 -0.78 17.88
C ILE A 63 -1.11 -0.01 19.14
N TYR A 64 -1.95 -0.09 20.17
CA TYR A 64 -1.76 0.65 21.41
C TYR A 64 -2.31 -0.10 22.64
N LEU A 65 -1.98 0.38 23.83
CA LEU A 65 -2.48 -0.17 25.09
C LEU A 65 -3.60 0.71 25.64
N LEU A 66 -4.77 0.12 25.88
CA LEU A 66 -5.89 0.77 26.55
C LEU A 66 -6.63 -0.24 27.46
N PRO A 67 -7.38 0.24 28.46
CA PRO A 67 -8.16 -0.64 29.33
C PRO A 67 -9.11 -1.54 28.56
N VAL A 68 -9.14 -2.84 28.90
CA VAL A 68 -10.03 -3.82 28.25
C VAL A 68 -11.51 -3.45 28.42
N GLU A 69 -11.85 -2.75 29.51
CA GLU A 69 -13.21 -2.30 29.81
C GLU A 69 -13.73 -1.20 28.88
N GLU A 70 -12.85 -0.52 28.13
CA GLU A 70 -13.24 0.44 27.10
C GLU A 70 -13.81 -0.24 25.84
N ALA A 71 -13.66 -1.57 25.72
CA ALA A 71 -14.22 -2.34 24.60
C ALA A 71 -15.74 -2.08 24.46
N GLY A 72 -16.10 -1.56 23.29
CA GLY A 72 -17.46 -1.36 22.86
C GLY A 72 -18.17 -2.66 22.52
N PRO A 73 -19.49 -2.63 22.31
CA PRO A 73 -20.29 -3.83 22.04
C PRO A 73 -19.99 -4.49 20.69
N GLN A 74 -19.31 -3.80 19.78
CA GLN A 74 -18.91 -4.31 18.47
C GLN A 74 -17.47 -4.82 18.45
N ASP A 75 -16.70 -4.52 19.50
CA ASP A 75 -15.30 -4.91 19.58
C ASP A 75 -15.19 -6.36 20.03
N VAL A 76 -14.17 -7.04 19.52
CA VAL A 76 -13.91 -8.44 19.86
C VAL A 76 -12.74 -8.49 20.80
N VAL A 77 -12.98 -9.01 22.01
CA VAL A 77 -11.95 -9.25 23.02
C VAL A 77 -11.53 -10.72 22.92
N ILE A 78 -10.28 -10.94 22.55
CA ILE A 78 -9.65 -12.24 22.38
C ILE A 78 -8.68 -12.45 23.54
N PRO A 79 -9.00 -13.34 24.50
CA PRO A 79 -8.08 -13.66 25.59
C PRO A 79 -6.92 -14.53 25.07
N ASP A 80 -5.69 -14.17 25.46
CA ASP A 80 -4.46 -14.89 25.11
C ASP A 80 -3.47 -14.88 26.29
N ASP A 81 -3.58 -15.92 27.13
CA ASP A 81 -2.91 -16.03 28.44
C ASP A 81 -3.17 -14.81 29.35
N ASP A 82 -2.13 -14.09 29.75
CA ASP A 82 -2.18 -12.92 30.64
C ASP A 82 -2.43 -11.59 29.90
N LEU A 83 -2.72 -11.66 28.60
CA LEU A 83 -2.99 -10.53 27.73
C LEU A 83 -4.36 -10.69 27.06
N SER A 84 -5.05 -9.58 26.84
CA SER A 84 -6.24 -9.54 25.99
C SER A 84 -5.94 -8.73 24.74
N ILE A 85 -6.27 -9.28 23.58
CA ILE A 85 -6.22 -8.60 22.29
C ILE A 85 -7.62 -8.07 21.98
N ILE A 86 -7.74 -6.79 21.72
CA ILE A 86 -9.00 -6.11 21.40
C ILE A 86 -8.91 -5.68 19.95
N VAL A 87 -9.82 -6.21 19.13
CA VAL A 87 -9.94 -5.82 17.73
C VAL A 87 -11.17 -4.93 17.60
N ALA A 88 -10.97 -3.71 17.11
CA ALA A 88 -12.08 -2.80 16.84
C ALA A 88 -13.08 -3.46 15.87
N GLY A 89 -14.38 -3.38 16.15
CA GLY A 89 -15.39 -4.12 15.39
C GLY A 89 -15.35 -3.89 13.88
N GLN A 90 -15.07 -2.66 13.45
CA GLN A 90 -14.90 -2.28 12.04
C GLN A 90 -13.66 -2.89 11.36
N SER A 91 -12.68 -3.31 12.16
CA SER A 91 -11.43 -3.90 11.69
C SER A 91 -11.48 -5.43 11.66
N LEU A 92 -12.42 -6.06 12.37
CA LEU A 92 -12.48 -7.51 12.58
C LEU A 92 -12.39 -8.31 11.28
N ASP A 93 -13.15 -7.93 10.27
CA ASP A 93 -13.16 -8.62 8.97
C ASP A 93 -11.86 -8.45 8.20
N LYS A 94 -11.18 -7.33 8.41
CA LYS A 94 -9.95 -6.95 7.72
C LYS A 94 -8.71 -7.61 8.34
N VAL A 95 -8.78 -8.05 9.59
CA VAL A 95 -7.63 -8.65 10.32
C VAL A 95 -7.88 -10.08 10.78
N SER A 96 -9.00 -10.70 10.42
CA SER A 96 -9.30 -12.08 10.81
C SER A 96 -8.18 -13.03 10.34
N GLY A 97 -7.63 -13.81 11.27
CA GLY A 97 -6.51 -14.73 11.03
C GLY A 97 -5.13 -14.07 11.03
N ALA A 98 -5.03 -12.77 11.30
CA ALA A 98 -3.74 -12.09 11.41
C ALA A 98 -2.95 -12.55 12.64
N THR A 99 -1.62 -12.48 12.56
CA THR A 99 -0.71 -12.80 13.65
C THR A 99 0.14 -11.58 14.00
N ILE A 100 0.05 -11.13 15.25
CA ILE A 100 0.92 -10.10 15.83
C ILE A 100 2.25 -10.77 16.18
N ASP A 101 3.33 -10.24 15.62
CA ASP A 101 4.69 -10.68 15.85
C ASP A 101 5.59 -9.51 16.25
N PHE A 102 6.84 -9.79 16.59
CA PHE A 102 7.84 -8.77 16.88
C PHE A 102 9.00 -8.89 15.90
N SER A 103 9.30 -7.83 15.17
CA SER A 103 10.44 -7.79 14.26
C SER A 103 11.49 -6.81 14.76
N GLY A 104 12.77 -7.19 14.65
CA GLY A 104 13.92 -6.35 15.04
C GLY A 104 14.48 -6.66 16.43
N ASP A 105 15.45 -5.85 16.87
CA ASP A 105 16.14 -6.04 18.15
C ASP A 105 15.53 -5.19 19.29
N ALA A 106 16.10 -5.27 20.50
CA ALA A 106 15.58 -4.55 21.66
C ALA A 106 15.54 -3.02 21.51
N PHE A 107 16.29 -2.44 20.55
CA PHE A 107 16.47 -1.01 20.35
C PHE A 107 15.81 -0.45 19.08
N THR A 108 15.63 -1.29 18.05
CA THR A 108 15.05 -0.90 16.75
C THR A 108 13.80 -1.69 16.38
N GLY A 109 13.47 -2.73 17.15
CA GLY A 109 12.35 -3.61 16.87
C GLY A 109 11.00 -3.05 17.28
N GLY A 110 9.97 -3.48 16.55
CA GLY A 110 8.58 -3.06 16.70
C GLY A 110 7.60 -4.22 16.55
N LEU A 111 6.36 -3.98 16.94
CA LEU A 111 5.29 -4.93 16.66
C LEU A 111 4.99 -4.91 15.17
N TRP A 112 4.91 -6.11 14.61
CA TRP A 112 4.58 -6.36 13.22
C TRP A 112 3.29 -7.17 13.15
N LEU A 113 2.47 -6.97 12.12
CA LEU A 113 1.25 -7.74 11.92
C LEU A 113 1.33 -8.47 10.58
N ASP A 114 1.41 -9.80 10.63
CA ASP A 114 1.22 -10.64 9.44
C ASP A 114 -0.27 -10.85 9.21
N ASN A 115 -0.83 -10.14 8.23
CA ASN A 115 -2.25 -10.17 7.91
C ASN A 115 -2.50 -10.90 6.58
N PRO A 116 -3.20 -12.06 6.57
CA PRO A 116 -3.51 -12.78 5.34
C PRO A 116 -4.53 -12.06 4.45
N ASN A 117 -5.21 -11.04 4.96
CA ASN A 117 -6.22 -10.28 4.22
C ASN A 117 -5.62 -9.05 3.53
N LYS A 118 -6.18 -8.66 2.39
CA LYS A 118 -5.82 -7.44 1.67
C LYS A 118 -7.08 -6.62 1.34
N PRO A 119 -6.96 -5.28 1.29
CA PRO A 119 -8.02 -4.43 0.75
C PRO A 119 -8.50 -4.93 -0.61
N ALA A 120 -9.80 -4.86 -0.84
CA ALA A 120 -10.31 -5.07 -2.20
C ALA A 120 -9.67 -4.02 -3.12
N PRO A 121 -9.25 -4.39 -4.33
CA PRO A 121 -8.71 -3.42 -5.28
C PRO A 121 -9.74 -2.32 -5.48
N ALA A 122 -9.31 -1.06 -5.39
CA ALA A 122 -10.16 0.08 -5.63
C ALA A 122 -10.78 -0.08 -7.02
N MET A 123 -12.09 -0.36 -7.08
CA MET A 123 -12.76 -0.42 -8.37
C MET A 123 -12.59 0.95 -9.02
N PRO A 124 -12.12 1.05 -10.27
CA PRO A 124 -12.14 2.32 -10.96
C PRO A 124 -13.57 2.81 -10.91
N LYS A 125 -13.79 4.00 -10.34
CA LYS A 125 -15.08 4.68 -10.46
C LYS A 125 -15.27 4.87 -11.96
N LEU A 126 -16.08 4.00 -12.58
CA LEU A 126 -16.38 4.12 -13.99
C LEU A 126 -16.88 5.55 -14.21
N PRO A 127 -16.27 6.32 -15.12
CA PRO A 127 -16.79 7.63 -15.43
C PRO A 127 -18.21 7.41 -15.95
N ILE A 128 -19.19 8.05 -15.31
CA ILE A 128 -20.51 8.21 -15.91
C ILE A 128 -20.25 9.00 -17.19
N MET A 129 -20.24 8.32 -18.34
CA MET A 129 -19.92 8.95 -19.63
C MET A 129 -20.98 9.99 -19.96
N ASN A 130 -20.63 11.25 -19.77
CA ASN A 130 -21.33 12.37 -20.38
C ASN A 130 -20.80 12.48 -21.82
N ILE A 131 -21.47 11.83 -22.77
CA ILE A 131 -21.06 11.78 -24.19
C ILE A 131 -21.14 13.19 -24.80
N PRO A 132 -20.02 13.84 -25.18
CA PRO A 132 -20.02 15.07 -25.95
C PRO A 132 -20.01 14.75 -27.47
N PRO A 133 -20.56 15.62 -28.34
CA PRO A 133 -20.53 15.41 -29.77
C PRO A 133 -19.12 15.64 -30.37
N LEU A 134 -18.77 14.85 -31.39
CA LEU A 134 -17.46 14.79 -32.06
C LEU A 134 -17.09 16.07 -32.83
N GLY A 135 -15.82 16.52 -32.68
CA GLY A 135 -15.10 17.53 -33.48
C GLY A 135 -14.06 18.24 -32.60
N GLU A 136 -12.78 18.47 -32.92
CA GLU A 136 -11.96 18.52 -34.16
C GLU A 136 -10.48 18.22 -33.79
N PRO A 137 -9.53 18.00 -34.74
CA PRO A 137 -8.15 17.64 -34.43
C PRO A 137 -7.25 18.87 -34.19
N GLY A 138 -6.42 18.82 -33.16
CA GLY A 138 -5.39 19.83 -32.85
C GLY A 138 -3.96 19.25 -32.88
N PRO A 139 -2.92 20.08 -33.10
CA PRO A 139 -1.67 19.69 -33.75
C PRO A 139 -0.52 19.18 -32.84
N SER A 140 0.44 18.54 -33.50
CA SER A 140 1.69 17.90 -33.03
C SER A 140 2.87 18.89 -32.73
N PRO A 141 4.03 18.41 -32.20
CA PRO A 141 4.78 18.99 -31.06
C PRO A 141 6.17 19.60 -31.41
N SER A 142 6.99 20.00 -30.41
CA SER A 142 8.46 20.24 -30.52
C SER A 142 9.14 20.57 -29.15
N PRO A 143 10.49 20.50 -28.95
CA PRO A 143 11.35 19.30 -28.86
C PRO A 143 12.51 19.39 -27.79
N ALA A 144 13.42 18.38 -27.79
CA ALA A 144 14.86 18.35 -27.40
C ALA A 144 15.27 17.63 -26.09
N VAL A 145 16.39 16.87 -25.96
CA VAL A 145 17.42 16.20 -26.82
C VAL A 145 18.26 15.30 -25.87
N GLY A 146 18.74 14.11 -26.31
CA GLY A 146 19.88 13.39 -25.70
C GLY A 146 20.04 11.91 -26.14
N ALA A 147 21.12 11.54 -26.86
CA ALA A 147 21.21 10.39 -27.79
C ALA A 147 21.73 9.02 -27.27
N LYS A 148 21.23 7.90 -27.88
CA LYS A 148 21.93 6.81 -28.67
C LYS A 148 21.01 5.55 -28.88
N PRO A 149 21.19 4.64 -29.88
CA PRO A 149 21.12 4.68 -31.37
C PRO A 149 19.68 4.33 -31.91
N PRO A 150 19.39 4.20 -33.23
CA PRO A 150 18.03 4.39 -33.75
C PRO A 150 17.13 3.20 -33.44
N ALA A 151 16.23 3.40 -32.50
CA ALA A 151 14.97 2.69 -32.54
C ALA A 151 14.16 3.21 -33.71
N ASP A 152 13.74 2.32 -34.58
CA ASP A 152 12.73 2.65 -35.56
C ASP A 152 11.39 2.85 -34.83
N LEU A 153 11.19 4.04 -34.28
CA LEU A 153 9.94 4.46 -33.63
C LEU A 153 8.82 4.72 -34.65
N SER A 154 9.05 4.46 -35.95
CA SER A 154 8.08 4.70 -37.03
C SER A 154 7.10 3.54 -37.27
N GLY A 155 7.25 2.42 -36.56
CA GLY A 155 6.33 1.28 -36.65
C GLY A 155 5.01 1.50 -35.91
N ASP A 156 3.92 0.94 -36.44
CA ASP A 156 2.55 1.02 -35.86
C ASP A 156 2.49 0.59 -34.39
N VAL A 157 3.37 -0.33 -33.96
CA VAL A 157 3.46 -0.78 -32.57
C VAL A 157 4.13 0.29 -31.70
N ALA A 158 5.26 0.84 -32.13
CA ALA A 158 5.99 1.86 -31.40
C ALA A 158 5.16 3.15 -31.21
N GLN A 159 4.41 3.55 -32.24
CA GLN A 159 3.49 4.69 -32.15
C GLN A 159 2.37 4.45 -31.14
N ARG A 160 1.78 3.25 -31.12
CA ARG A 160 0.77 2.89 -30.12
C ARG A 160 1.34 2.92 -28.71
N VAL A 161 2.53 2.35 -28.49
CA VAL A 161 3.18 2.37 -27.18
C VAL A 161 3.50 3.82 -26.74
N ALA A 162 4.06 4.64 -27.63
CA ALA A 162 4.34 6.05 -27.35
C ALA A 162 3.06 6.83 -27.01
N GLN A 163 1.95 6.57 -27.71
CA GLN A 163 0.68 7.21 -27.43
C GLN A 163 0.14 6.83 -26.04
N ILE A 164 0.26 5.58 -25.63
CA ILE A 164 -0.13 5.13 -24.29
C ILE A 164 0.76 5.77 -23.22
N LEU A 165 2.06 5.87 -23.48
CA LEU A 165 2.98 6.54 -22.59
C LEU A 165 2.58 8.01 -22.38
N ASP A 166 2.30 8.76 -23.44
CA ASP A 166 1.96 10.18 -23.31
C ASP A 166 0.53 10.45 -22.80
N GLN A 167 -0.44 9.62 -23.17
CA GLN A 167 -1.86 9.88 -22.85
C GLN A 167 -2.31 9.25 -21.53
N GLN A 168 -1.65 8.21 -21.05
CA GLN A 168 -2.09 7.44 -19.87
C GLN A 168 -1.03 7.34 -18.79
N ILE A 169 0.20 6.96 -19.15
CA ILE A 169 1.23 6.64 -18.17
C ILE A 169 1.89 7.92 -17.63
N ASN A 170 2.44 8.76 -18.51
CA ASN A 170 3.11 10.02 -18.18
C ASN A 170 2.25 10.96 -17.35
N PRO A 171 0.95 11.16 -17.62
CA PRO A 171 0.09 11.97 -16.76
C PRO A 171 0.00 11.42 -15.32
N SER A 172 0.00 10.09 -15.17
CA SER A 172 -0.13 9.42 -13.87
C SER A 172 1.15 9.52 -13.05
N ILE A 173 2.32 9.40 -13.68
CA ILE A 173 3.62 9.44 -12.99
C ILE A 173 4.18 10.86 -12.86
N ALA A 174 3.72 11.81 -13.69
CA ALA A 174 4.11 13.21 -13.61
C ALA A 174 3.73 13.85 -12.26
N ALA A 175 2.66 13.37 -11.61
CA ALA A 175 2.25 13.80 -10.28
C ALA A 175 3.33 13.54 -9.21
N HIS A 176 4.20 12.56 -9.44
CA HIS A 176 5.34 12.22 -8.59
C HIS A 176 6.67 12.75 -9.15
N GLY A 177 6.61 13.69 -10.09
CA GLY A 177 7.78 14.24 -10.79
C GLY A 177 8.46 13.23 -11.72
N GLY A 178 7.77 12.14 -12.07
CA GLY A 178 8.28 11.05 -12.89
C GLY A 178 7.91 11.19 -14.36
N ARG A 179 8.69 10.56 -15.24
CA ARG A 179 8.38 10.45 -16.68
C ARG A 179 8.95 9.16 -17.27
N ALA A 180 8.27 8.60 -18.26
CA ALA A 180 8.66 7.41 -19.00
C ALA A 180 8.69 7.73 -20.50
N ASP A 181 9.81 7.45 -21.14
CA ASP A 181 10.05 7.68 -22.56
C ASP A 181 10.32 6.34 -23.25
N LEU A 182 9.70 6.13 -24.41
CA LEU A 182 9.98 4.96 -25.25
C LEU A 182 11.35 5.14 -25.91
N VAL A 183 12.26 4.23 -25.63
CA VAL A 183 13.60 4.21 -26.22
C VAL A 183 13.59 3.39 -27.50
N ALA A 184 13.02 2.18 -27.45
CA ALA A 184 12.99 1.26 -28.58
C ALA A 184 11.84 0.26 -28.51
N VAL A 185 11.47 -0.30 -29.67
CA VAL A 185 10.68 -1.53 -29.74
C VAL A 185 11.44 -2.50 -30.64
N GLU A 186 11.79 -3.67 -30.10
CA GLU A 186 12.37 -4.76 -30.87
C GLU A 186 11.51 -6.00 -30.72
N ASN A 187 10.99 -6.52 -31.84
CA ASN A 187 10.05 -7.63 -31.86
C ASN A 187 8.82 -7.34 -30.97
N ASP A 188 8.67 -8.07 -29.88
CA ASP A 188 7.62 -7.97 -28.87
C ASP A 188 8.09 -7.29 -27.58
N THR A 189 9.28 -6.70 -27.58
CA THR A 189 9.89 -6.08 -26.40
C THR A 189 10.00 -4.56 -26.56
N ALA A 190 9.38 -3.82 -25.63
CA ALA A 190 9.49 -2.36 -25.56
C ALA A 190 10.52 -1.95 -24.50
N TYR A 191 11.49 -1.13 -24.89
CA TYR A 191 12.52 -0.61 -24.01
C TYR A 191 12.16 0.81 -23.60
N LEU A 192 12.10 1.07 -22.29
CA LEU A 192 11.70 2.35 -21.74
C LEU A 192 12.82 2.95 -20.90
N GLN A 193 12.90 4.27 -20.92
CA GLN A 193 13.74 5.04 -20.02
C GLN A 193 12.88 5.90 -19.13
N LEU A 194 13.09 5.76 -17.82
CA LEU A 194 12.45 6.49 -16.76
C LEU A 194 13.33 7.68 -16.36
N SER A 195 12.70 8.82 -16.13
CA SER A 195 13.37 10.06 -15.71
C SER A 195 12.61 10.74 -14.55
N GLY A 196 13.26 11.70 -13.90
CA GLY A 196 12.69 12.44 -12.77
C GLY A 196 12.58 11.60 -11.49
N GLY A 197 11.47 11.74 -10.75
CA GLY A 197 11.21 10.99 -9.50
C GLY A 197 11.24 9.47 -9.66
N CYS A 198 11.04 8.98 -10.89
CA CYS A 198 11.10 7.56 -11.24
C CYS A 198 12.53 7.02 -11.41
N GLN A 199 13.51 7.90 -11.57
CA GLN A 199 14.90 7.49 -11.80
C GLN A 199 15.65 7.23 -10.47
N GLY A 200 15.33 7.96 -9.40
CA GLY A 200 16.08 7.96 -8.14
C GLY A 200 15.53 7.11 -6.98
N CYS A 201 14.38 6.43 -7.12
CA CYS A 201 13.75 5.70 -6.02
C CYS A 201 13.98 4.18 -6.14
N GLY A 202 15.09 3.67 -5.58
CA GLY A 202 15.49 2.26 -5.70
C GLY A 202 14.51 1.21 -5.13
N MET A 203 13.47 1.61 -4.38
CA MET A 203 12.40 0.70 -3.93
C MET A 203 11.09 0.81 -4.74
N ALA A 204 10.90 1.89 -5.50
CA ALA A 204 9.70 2.08 -6.34
C ALA A 204 9.90 1.55 -7.78
N THR A 205 11.15 1.30 -8.18
CA THR A 205 11.52 0.89 -9.55
C THR A 205 10.78 -0.37 -10.02
N VAL A 206 10.74 -1.43 -9.21
CA VAL A 206 10.16 -2.71 -9.64
C VAL A 206 8.65 -2.61 -9.82
N THR A 207 7.95 -2.02 -8.85
CA THR A 207 6.48 -1.91 -8.89
C THR A 207 6.01 -0.96 -9.99
N LEU A 208 6.76 0.12 -10.21
CA LEU A 208 6.44 1.08 -11.25
C LEU A 208 6.67 0.50 -12.64
N SER A 209 7.82 -0.12 -12.89
CA SER A 209 8.13 -0.73 -14.18
C SER A 209 7.17 -1.89 -14.49
N GLN A 210 6.73 -2.64 -13.47
CA GLN A 210 5.66 -3.64 -13.62
C GLN A 210 4.29 -3.02 -13.94
N GLY A 211 3.92 -1.91 -13.29
CA GLY A 211 2.67 -1.21 -13.59
C GLY A 211 2.64 -0.65 -15.01
N ILE A 212 3.75 -0.07 -15.46
CA ILE A 212 3.94 0.40 -16.83
C ILE A 212 3.88 -0.76 -17.83
N GLU A 213 4.53 -1.88 -17.50
CA GLU A 213 4.50 -3.09 -18.32
C GLU A 213 3.08 -3.63 -18.52
N VAL A 214 2.29 -3.73 -17.45
CA VAL A 214 0.89 -4.18 -17.53
C VAL A 214 0.06 -3.24 -18.41
N ALA A 215 0.15 -1.93 -18.18
CA ALA A 215 -0.60 -0.94 -18.95
C ALA A 215 -0.28 -1.00 -20.45
N ILE A 216 0.99 -1.21 -20.81
CA ILE A 216 1.41 -1.31 -22.21
C ILE A 216 0.91 -2.61 -22.83
N LYS A 217 0.98 -3.75 -22.14
CA LYS A 217 0.47 -5.05 -22.64
C LYS A 217 -1.03 -5.05 -22.87
N GLU A 218 -1.79 -4.40 -21.98
CA GLU A 218 -3.25 -4.30 -22.10
C GLU A 218 -3.66 -3.45 -23.32
N ALA A 219 -2.96 -2.35 -23.56
CA ALA A 219 -3.28 -1.45 -24.65
C ALA A 219 -2.66 -1.88 -26.00
N VAL A 220 -1.53 -2.58 -25.97
CA VAL A 220 -0.77 -3.04 -27.13
C VAL A 220 -0.40 -4.50 -26.94
N PRO A 221 -1.31 -5.43 -27.29
CA PRO A 221 -1.10 -6.88 -27.11
C PRO A 221 0.09 -7.45 -27.89
N ASP A 222 0.60 -6.69 -28.86
CA ASP A 222 1.78 -7.04 -29.66
C ASP A 222 3.10 -6.93 -28.87
N ILE A 223 3.06 -6.30 -27.69
CA ILE A 223 4.20 -6.23 -26.76
C ILE A 223 4.04 -7.30 -25.68
N ALA A 224 5.00 -8.23 -25.59
CA ALA A 224 5.03 -9.29 -24.59
C ALA A 224 5.92 -8.94 -23.38
N HIS A 225 6.86 -8.02 -23.55
CA HIS A 225 7.82 -7.65 -22.50
C HIS A 225 8.13 -6.16 -22.51
N VAL A 226 8.31 -5.57 -21.33
CA VAL A 226 8.80 -4.20 -21.18
C VAL A 226 10.07 -4.20 -20.35
N VAL A 227 11.12 -3.59 -20.88
CA VAL A 227 12.45 -3.56 -20.26
C VAL A 227 12.80 -2.12 -19.90
N ASP A 228 13.10 -1.90 -18.63
CA ASP A 228 13.63 -0.62 -18.13
C ASP A 228 15.14 -0.54 -18.39
N VAL A 229 15.56 0.43 -19.19
CA VAL A 229 16.98 0.67 -19.53
C VAL A 229 17.57 1.86 -18.75
N THR A 230 16.88 2.32 -17.72
CA THR A 230 17.30 3.45 -16.89
C THR A 230 18.49 3.08 -16.02
N ASP A 231 19.51 3.94 -16.02
CA ASP A 231 20.57 3.86 -15.02
C ASP A 231 20.08 4.47 -13.70
N HIS A 232 19.55 3.62 -12.83
CA HIS A 232 19.03 4.02 -11.51
C HIS A 232 20.12 4.35 -10.48
N GLN A 233 21.40 4.09 -10.79
CA GLN A 233 22.49 4.38 -9.88
C GLN A 233 23.10 5.78 -10.11
N SER A 234 22.88 6.39 -11.28
CA SER A 234 23.43 7.71 -11.62
C SER A 234 22.53 8.91 -11.29
N GLY A 235 21.39 8.70 -10.63
CA GLY A 235 20.34 9.71 -10.47
C GLY A 235 20.55 10.80 -9.45
N THR A 236 20.70 12.03 -9.94
CA THR A 236 20.71 13.27 -9.15
C THR A 236 19.35 13.94 -9.29
N ASN A 237 18.48 13.85 -8.26
CA ASN A 237 17.83 15.00 -7.60
C ASN A 237 16.69 14.54 -6.64
N PRO A 238 16.74 14.92 -5.35
CA PRO A 238 15.74 14.65 -4.32
C PRO A 238 14.62 15.69 -4.35
N TYR A 239 13.39 15.35 -3.92
CA TYR A 239 12.37 16.38 -3.70
C TYR A 239 11.57 16.14 -2.42
N PHE A 240 12.15 16.66 -1.34
CA PHE A 240 11.40 17.27 -0.25
C PHE A 240 12.09 18.60 0.07
N GLU A 241 11.75 19.68 -0.64
CA GLU A 241 11.90 21.03 -0.09
C GLU A 241 10.53 21.69 -0.06
N ALA A 242 10.04 21.85 1.17
CA ALA A 242 8.79 22.50 1.50
C ALA A 242 8.80 23.94 1.01
N SER A 243 7.77 24.33 0.26
CA SER A 243 7.44 25.74 0.03
C SER A 243 7.20 26.41 1.38
N LYS A 244 8.15 27.22 1.83
CA LYS A 244 7.99 28.10 2.99
C LYS A 244 7.41 29.43 2.49
N LYS A 245 6.37 29.84 3.21
CA LYS A 245 5.69 31.14 3.31
C LYS A 245 6.48 32.37 2.84
#